data_AF-A0A2U1VB53-F1
#
_entry.id   AF-A0A2U1VB53-F1
#
_cell.length_a   1.000
_cell.length_b   1.000
_cell.length_c   1.000
_cell.angle_alpha   90.00
_cell.angle_beta   90.00
_cell.angle_gamma   90.00
#
_symmetry.space_group_name_H-M   'P 1'
#
loop_
_entity.id
_entity.type
_entity.pdbx_description
1 polymer ?
#
loop_
_entity_poly.entity_id
_entity_poly.type
_entity_poly.pdbx_seq_one_letter_code
_entity_poly.pdbx_strand_id
1 'polypeptide(L)'
;MNGLRALVVMSSQTQGLLLKLLLEERGVETACVDGVGPALAEIERAPHDLLIVEGDLAGADGLALLRARTNAAVMVLGHGPGEHDASEPQRVVDDAAALMERRNAGPSPADIFHRAHILIVDDSATYREFLRAELEQEGCTVTAARNADEAVAALSGGGLDCVILDLVMPGTSGTQLCQRFDRFRRRRGLFFQIVILTSQDDEEQLMISLNAGADDFVGKAQTMDVLKVRLMALLRRKYFVEDHLMGLPRPAPSA
;
A
#
# COMPACT_ATOMS: atom_id res chain seq x y z
N MET A 1 -14.41 13.36 -4.62
CA MET A 1 -14.02 12.10 -5.28
C MET A 1 -13.39 12.52 -6.59
N ASN A 2 -12.06 12.53 -6.68
CA ASN A 2 -11.39 12.94 -7.92
C ASN A 2 -11.77 11.94 -9.01
N GLY A 3 -12.31 12.44 -10.13
CA GLY A 3 -12.59 11.63 -11.31
C GLY A 3 -11.28 11.11 -11.87
N LEU A 4 -11.30 9.87 -12.38
CA LEU A 4 -10.13 9.25 -13.01
C LEU A 4 -9.70 10.08 -14.22
N ARG A 5 -8.40 10.21 -14.44
CA ARG A 5 -7.84 10.96 -15.56
C ARG A 5 -7.03 10.09 -16.51
N ALA A 6 -7.26 10.21 -17.81
CA ALA A 6 -6.48 9.55 -18.85
C ALA A 6 -5.81 10.56 -19.77
N LEU A 7 -4.58 10.25 -20.19
CA LEU A 7 -3.89 10.91 -21.29
C LEU A 7 -3.75 9.95 -22.45
N VAL A 8 -4.26 10.34 -23.62
CA VAL A 8 -4.19 9.59 -24.86
C VAL A 8 -3.18 10.27 -25.78
N VAL A 9 -2.11 9.57 -26.14
CA VAL A 9 -1.03 10.04 -27.01
C VAL A 9 -1.17 9.34 -28.35
N MET A 10 -1.77 10.02 -29.32
CA MET A 10 -2.10 9.46 -30.63
C MET A 10 -1.99 10.51 -31.73
N SER A 11 -1.57 10.07 -32.90
CA SER A 11 -1.46 10.90 -34.10
C SER A 11 -2.82 11.07 -34.81
N SER A 12 -3.64 10.02 -34.74
CA SER A 12 -4.97 9.99 -35.33
C SER A 12 -5.98 10.78 -34.51
N GLN A 13 -6.36 11.96 -34.99
CA GLN A 13 -7.36 12.81 -34.33
C GLN A 13 -8.73 12.13 -34.18
N THR A 14 -9.16 11.37 -35.19
CA THR A 14 -10.46 10.70 -35.18
C THR A 14 -10.50 9.56 -34.16
N GLN A 15 -9.48 8.71 -34.13
CA GLN A 15 -9.41 7.62 -33.14
C GLN A 15 -9.18 8.17 -31.73
N GLY A 16 -8.33 9.20 -31.58
CA GLY A 16 -8.13 9.89 -30.30
C GLY A 16 -9.43 10.46 -29.74
N LEU A 17 -10.24 11.13 -30.58
CA LEU A 17 -11.54 11.66 -30.17
C LEU A 17 -12.53 10.55 -29.81
N LEU A 18 -12.56 9.45 -30.55
CA LEU A 18 -13.43 8.31 -30.25
C LEU A 18 -13.09 7.68 -28.89
N LEU A 19 -11.80 7.38 -28.65
CA LEU A 19 -11.35 6.85 -27.37
C LEU A 19 -11.66 7.81 -26.22
N LYS A 20 -11.45 9.11 -26.43
CA LYS A 20 -11.82 10.13 -25.46
C LYS A 20 -13.30 10.05 -25.08
N LEU A 21 -14.20 10.02 -26.05
CA LEU A 21 -15.64 9.96 -25.79
C LEU A 21 -16.03 8.69 -25.03
N LEU A 22 -15.49 7.54 -25.42
CA LEU A 22 -15.79 6.26 -24.77
C LEU A 22 -15.24 6.19 -23.33
N LEU A 23 -14.07 6.76 -23.08
CA LEU A 23 -13.49 6.87 -21.73
C LEU A 23 -14.30 7.84 -20.86
N GLU A 24 -14.72 8.98 -21.41
CA GLU A 24 -15.55 9.96 -20.72
C GLU A 24 -16.95 9.40 -20.39
N GLU A 25 -17.53 8.55 -21.25
CA GLU A 25 -18.77 7.81 -20.97
C GLU A 25 -18.62 6.87 -19.76
N ARG A 26 -17.40 6.34 -19.53
CA ARG A 26 -17.03 5.56 -18.33
C ARG A 26 -16.65 6.44 -17.13
N GLY A 27 -16.77 7.76 -17.23
CA GLY A 27 -16.47 8.70 -16.16
C GLY A 27 -14.98 9.04 -16.00
N VAL A 28 -14.17 8.80 -17.04
CA VAL A 28 -12.74 9.13 -17.06
C VAL A 28 -12.51 10.43 -17.83
N GLU A 29 -12.05 11.48 -17.14
CA GLU A 29 -11.67 12.75 -17.79
C GLU A 29 -10.44 12.52 -18.68
N THR A 30 -10.56 12.82 -19.97
CA THR A 30 -9.56 12.41 -20.95
C THR A 30 -8.99 13.60 -21.74
N ALA A 31 -7.66 13.70 -21.74
CA ALA A 31 -6.89 14.60 -22.60
C ALA A 31 -6.28 13.81 -23.77
N CYS A 32 -6.27 14.41 -24.96
CA CYS A 32 -5.62 13.84 -26.15
C CYS A 32 -4.53 14.78 -26.63
N VAL A 33 -3.36 14.21 -26.95
CA VAL A 33 -2.21 14.95 -27.49
C VAL A 33 -1.56 14.15 -28.60
N ASP A 34 -0.93 14.86 -29.53
CA ASP A 34 -0.16 14.25 -30.62
C ASP A 34 1.34 14.39 -30.32
N GLY A 35 1.99 13.26 -30.07
CA GLY A 35 3.42 13.15 -29.85
C GLY A 35 3.89 13.21 -28.39
N VAL A 36 5.13 12.76 -28.19
CA VAL A 36 5.75 12.59 -26.86
C VAL A 36 5.99 13.92 -26.15
N GLY A 37 6.42 14.96 -26.86
CA GLY A 37 6.69 16.29 -26.27
C GLY A 37 5.46 16.91 -25.60
N PRO A 38 4.34 17.07 -26.32
CA PRO A 38 3.07 17.52 -25.73
C PRO A 38 2.56 16.63 -24.60
N ALA A 39 2.77 15.31 -24.70
CA ALA A 39 2.42 14.38 -23.62
C ALA A 39 3.21 14.63 -22.33
N LEU A 40 4.52 14.90 -22.43
CA LEU A 40 5.34 15.27 -21.26
C LEU A 40 4.86 16.56 -20.61
N ALA A 41 4.54 17.59 -21.41
CA ALA A 41 4.01 18.84 -20.88
C ALA A 41 2.66 18.66 -20.16
N GLU A 42 1.79 17.78 -20.67
CA GLU A 42 0.50 17.48 -20.03
C GLU A 42 0.68 16.67 -18.74
N ILE A 43 1.61 15.71 -18.70
CA ILE A 43 1.98 14.95 -17.50
C ILE A 43 2.52 15.88 -16.40
N GLU A 44 3.31 16.89 -16.75
CA GLU A 44 3.80 17.89 -15.79
C GLU A 44 2.67 18.81 -15.28
N ARG A 45 1.70 19.12 -16.14
CA ARG A 45 0.58 20.00 -15.79
C ARG A 45 -0.41 19.34 -14.83
N ALA A 46 -0.64 18.04 -14.97
CA ALA A 46 -1.60 17.32 -14.15
C ALA A 46 -1.28 15.83 -13.98
N PRO A 47 -1.62 15.24 -12.81
CA PRO A 47 -1.51 13.80 -12.63
C PRO A 47 -2.57 13.06 -13.46
N HIS A 48 -2.18 11.91 -14.00
CA HIS A 48 -3.04 11.02 -14.78
C HIS A 48 -2.99 9.60 -14.20
N ASP A 49 -4.13 8.92 -14.23
CA ASP A 49 -4.29 7.55 -13.77
C ASP A 49 -4.05 6.52 -14.88
N LEU A 50 -4.22 6.91 -16.14
CA LEU A 50 -3.90 6.09 -17.30
C LEU A 50 -3.20 6.94 -18.36
N LEU A 51 -2.23 6.33 -19.03
CA LEU A 51 -1.56 6.83 -20.21
C LEU A 51 -1.74 5.78 -21.31
N ILE A 52 -2.45 6.13 -22.37
CA ILE A 52 -2.63 5.31 -23.58
C ILE A 52 -1.71 5.89 -24.66
N VAL A 53 -0.81 5.08 -25.21
CA VAL A 53 0.22 5.56 -26.15
C VAL A 53 0.21 4.74 -27.42
N GLU A 54 0.07 5.38 -28.57
CA GLU A 54 0.32 4.76 -29.87
C GLU A 54 1.80 4.37 -29.99
N GLY A 55 2.09 3.07 -30.09
CA GLY A 55 3.43 2.50 -30.01
C GLY A 55 4.38 3.04 -31.08
N ASP A 56 3.92 3.08 -32.33
CA ASP A 56 4.68 3.60 -33.47
C ASP A 56 4.98 5.10 -33.33
N LEU A 57 4.09 5.86 -32.69
CA LEU A 57 4.25 7.30 -32.47
C LEU A 57 5.33 7.60 -31.41
N ALA A 58 5.39 6.80 -30.35
CA ALA A 58 6.35 7.01 -29.27
C ALA A 58 7.71 6.38 -29.56
N GLY A 59 7.73 5.22 -30.21
CA GLY A 59 8.91 4.35 -30.28
C GLY A 59 9.37 3.88 -28.90
N ALA A 60 10.45 3.08 -28.86
CA ALA A 60 10.97 2.52 -27.62
C ALA A 60 11.47 3.60 -26.64
N ASP A 61 12.25 4.56 -27.14
CA ASP A 61 12.86 5.61 -26.32
C ASP A 61 11.82 6.60 -25.78
N GLY A 62 10.83 6.99 -26.60
CA GLY A 62 9.75 7.88 -26.19
C GLY A 62 8.85 7.24 -25.14
N LEU A 63 8.51 5.95 -25.31
CA LEU A 63 7.75 5.20 -24.33
C LEU A 63 8.50 5.06 -22.99
N ALA A 64 9.81 4.80 -23.03
CA ALA A 64 10.65 4.76 -21.84
C ALA A 64 10.69 6.12 -21.12
N LEU A 65 10.80 7.21 -21.86
CA LEU A 65 10.79 8.57 -21.34
C LEU A 65 9.47 8.91 -20.65
N LEU A 66 8.33 8.58 -21.28
CA LEU A 66 7.00 8.78 -20.70
C LEU A 66 6.82 7.96 -19.42
N ARG A 67 7.19 6.67 -19.44
CA ARG A 67 7.15 5.78 -18.25
C ARG A 67 7.98 6.32 -17.09
N ALA A 68 9.13 6.95 -17.36
CA ALA A 68 9.98 7.54 -16.32
C ALA A 68 9.44 8.86 -15.75
N ARG A 69 8.40 9.44 -16.35
CA ARG A 69 7.86 10.77 -15.99
C ARG A 69 6.47 10.71 -15.37
N THR A 70 5.84 9.54 -15.32
CA THR A 70 4.50 9.38 -14.75
C THR A 70 4.39 8.10 -13.93
N ASN A 71 3.55 8.16 -12.89
CA ASN A 71 3.07 6.97 -12.21
C ASN A 71 1.75 6.46 -12.82
N ALA A 72 1.37 6.91 -14.03
CA ALA A 72 0.20 6.43 -14.77
C ALA A 72 0.33 4.95 -15.19
N ALA A 73 -0.78 4.23 -15.36
CA ALA A 73 -0.75 2.91 -15.98
C ALA A 73 -0.45 3.17 -17.45
N VAL A 74 0.43 2.38 -18.07
CA VAL A 74 0.78 2.62 -19.47
C VAL A 74 0.25 1.47 -20.30
N MET A 75 -0.71 1.80 -21.17
CA MET A 75 -1.25 0.90 -22.18
C MET A 75 -0.71 1.33 -23.55
N VAL A 76 -0.19 0.39 -24.32
CA VAL A 76 0.40 0.66 -25.63
C VAL A 76 -0.56 0.19 -26.71
N LEU A 77 -0.87 1.05 -27.68
CA LEU A 77 -1.66 0.71 -28.85
C LEU A 77 -0.76 0.26 -29.99
N GLY A 78 -1.15 -0.78 -30.70
CA GLY A 78 -0.39 -1.36 -31.80
C GLY A 78 -0.78 -2.81 -32.04
N HIS A 79 0.12 -3.57 -32.67
CA HIS A 79 -0.13 -4.96 -33.08
C HIS A 79 0.92 -5.95 -32.53
N GLY A 80 1.83 -5.47 -31.67
CA GLY A 80 2.86 -6.26 -31.01
C GLY A 80 2.35 -7.04 -29.78
N PRO A 81 3.20 -7.91 -29.21
CA PRO A 81 2.85 -8.66 -28.00
C PRO A 81 2.57 -7.73 -26.82
N GLY A 82 1.36 -7.82 -26.26
CA GLY A 82 0.92 -6.96 -25.15
C GLY A 82 0.50 -5.54 -25.56
N GLU A 83 0.37 -5.28 -26.86
CA GLU A 83 -0.23 -4.06 -27.41
C GLU A 83 -1.72 -4.28 -27.71
N HIS A 84 -2.47 -3.19 -27.76
CA HIS A 84 -3.92 -3.20 -27.98
C HIS A 84 -4.27 -2.58 -29.33
N ASP A 85 -5.16 -3.22 -30.09
CA ASP A 85 -5.54 -2.76 -31.42
C ASP A 85 -6.48 -1.54 -31.34
N ALA A 86 -6.01 -0.39 -31.83
CA ALA A 86 -6.78 0.86 -31.84
C ALA A 86 -7.99 0.83 -32.79
N SER A 87 -8.08 -0.16 -33.69
CA SER A 87 -9.25 -0.41 -34.52
C SER A 87 -10.41 -1.08 -33.77
N GLU A 88 -10.15 -1.62 -32.57
CA GLU A 88 -11.13 -2.15 -31.62
C GLU A 88 -11.29 -1.22 -30.40
N PRO A 89 -11.79 0.03 -30.58
CA PRO A 89 -11.79 1.05 -29.53
C PRO A 89 -12.58 0.65 -28.27
N GLN A 90 -13.63 -0.16 -28.43
CA GLN A 90 -14.41 -0.65 -27.29
C GLN A 90 -13.58 -1.59 -26.40
N ARG A 91 -12.78 -2.47 -27.02
CA ARG A 91 -11.91 -3.40 -26.32
C ARG A 91 -10.77 -2.67 -25.61
N VAL A 92 -10.18 -1.68 -26.27
CA VAL A 92 -9.18 -0.78 -25.66
C VAL A 92 -9.74 -0.12 -24.39
N VAL A 93 -10.98 0.33 -24.41
CA VAL A 93 -11.64 0.99 -23.27
C VAL A 93 -11.96 -0.02 -22.16
N ASP A 94 -12.38 -1.24 -22.48
CA ASP A 94 -12.62 -2.29 -21.49
C ASP A 94 -11.32 -2.73 -20.80
N ASP A 95 -10.24 -2.91 -21.57
CA ASP A 95 -8.90 -3.22 -21.05
C ASP A 95 -8.34 -2.06 -20.21
N ALA A 96 -8.53 -0.82 -20.64
CA ALA A 96 -8.17 0.38 -19.89
C ALA A 96 -8.91 0.45 -18.55
N ALA A 97 -10.21 0.18 -18.53
CA ALA A 97 -11.02 0.16 -17.31
C ALA A 97 -10.51 -0.92 -16.34
N ALA A 98 -10.27 -2.15 -16.83
CA ALA A 98 -9.71 -3.22 -16.00
C ALA A 98 -8.31 -2.88 -15.46
N LEU A 99 -7.47 -2.23 -16.26
CA LEU A 99 -6.13 -1.78 -15.85
C LEU A 99 -6.20 -0.70 -14.78
N MET A 100 -7.11 0.27 -14.92
CA MET A 100 -7.38 1.28 -13.91
C MET A 100 -7.96 0.67 -12.62
N GLU A 101 -8.91 -0.26 -12.73
CA GLU A 101 -9.50 -0.96 -11.57
C GLU A 101 -8.45 -1.72 -10.78
N ARG A 102 -7.58 -2.50 -11.44
CA ARG A 102 -6.50 -3.25 -10.77
C ARG A 102 -5.50 -2.37 -10.04
N ARG A 103 -5.38 -1.13 -10.47
CA ARG A 103 -4.38 -0.17 -10.02
C ARG A 103 -4.91 0.81 -8.98
N ASN A 104 -6.19 1.13 -9.08
CA ASN A 104 -6.95 1.84 -8.06
C ASN A 104 -7.52 0.92 -7.00
N ALA A 105 -7.50 -0.40 -7.23
CA ALA A 105 -7.55 -1.35 -6.14
C ALA A 105 -6.40 -1.00 -5.20
N GLY A 106 -6.73 -0.58 -3.98
CA GLY A 106 -5.73 -0.40 -2.94
C GLY A 106 -4.88 -1.67 -2.79
N PRO A 107 -3.71 -1.58 -2.16
CA PRO A 107 -2.82 -2.74 -2.02
C PRO A 107 -3.62 -3.95 -1.50
N SER A 108 -3.45 -5.09 -2.16
CA SER A 108 -4.17 -6.31 -1.77
C SER A 108 -3.74 -6.71 -0.35
N PRO A 109 -4.55 -7.49 0.39
CA PRO A 109 -4.13 -8.04 1.68
C PRO A 109 -2.72 -8.65 1.64
N ALA A 110 -2.41 -9.39 0.57
CA ALA A 110 -1.11 -10.01 0.38
C ALA A 110 0.00 -8.96 0.24
N ASP A 111 -0.19 -7.93 -0.59
CA ASP A 111 0.82 -6.86 -0.78
C ASP A 111 1.12 -6.13 0.55
N ILE A 112 0.09 -5.90 1.36
CA ILE A 112 0.21 -5.24 2.66
C ILE A 112 1.07 -6.07 3.60
N PHE A 113 0.81 -7.37 3.69
CA PHE A 113 1.56 -8.28 4.55
C PHE A 113 2.98 -8.51 4.05
N HIS A 114 3.20 -8.65 2.74
CA HIS A 114 4.55 -8.79 2.18
C HIS A 114 5.46 -7.58 2.45
N ARG A 115 4.88 -6.37 2.53
CA ARG A 115 5.62 -5.16 2.91
C ARG A 115 5.87 -5.08 4.42
N ALA A 116 5.09 -5.78 5.25
CA ALA A 116 5.04 -5.55 6.69
C ALA A 116 6.20 -6.20 7.44
N HIS A 117 6.87 -5.40 8.26
CA HIS A 117 7.79 -5.83 9.30
C HIS A 117 7.13 -5.70 10.68
N ILE A 118 6.80 -6.84 11.29
CA ILE A 118 6.06 -6.90 12.56
C ILE A 118 6.99 -7.34 13.69
N LEU A 119 7.02 -6.56 14.78
CA LEU A 119 7.64 -6.97 16.04
C LEU A 119 6.61 -7.65 16.95
N ILE A 120 6.85 -8.88 17.35
CA ILE A 120 6.05 -9.61 18.35
C ILE A 120 6.78 -9.56 19.68
N VAL A 121 6.09 -9.11 20.73
CA VAL A 121 6.60 -9.03 22.10
C VAL A 121 5.71 -9.85 23.03
N ASP A 122 6.19 -11.04 23.41
CA ASP A 122 5.45 -12.01 24.21
C ASP A 122 6.45 -12.92 24.93
N ASP A 123 6.27 -13.21 26.22
CA ASP A 123 7.19 -14.05 26.99
C ASP A 123 7.00 -15.56 26.72
N SER A 124 5.81 -15.97 26.27
CA SER A 124 5.50 -17.34 25.88
C SER A 124 6.19 -17.71 24.57
N ALA A 125 7.26 -18.52 24.67
CA ALA A 125 7.98 -19.00 23.49
C ALA A 125 7.08 -19.73 22.49
N THR A 126 6.14 -20.53 22.96
CA THR A 126 5.22 -21.30 22.11
C THR A 126 4.25 -20.37 21.36
N TYR A 127 3.64 -19.40 22.06
CA TYR A 127 2.67 -18.51 21.41
C TYR A 127 3.37 -17.53 20.46
N ARG A 128 4.53 -17.01 20.86
CA ARG A 128 5.36 -16.16 20.00
C ARG A 128 5.78 -16.88 18.72
N GLU A 129 6.14 -18.15 18.80
CA GLU A 129 6.49 -18.97 17.63
C GLU A 129 5.27 -19.24 16.73
N PHE A 130 4.12 -19.55 17.33
CA PHE A 130 2.86 -19.72 16.60
C PHE A 130 2.49 -18.45 15.82
N LEU A 131 2.49 -17.28 16.48
CA LEU A 131 2.21 -16.00 15.84
C LEU A 131 3.20 -15.70 14.71
N ARG A 132 4.48 -15.98 14.93
CA ARG A 132 5.54 -15.79 13.93
C ARG A 132 5.27 -16.63 12.69
N ALA A 133 5.02 -17.93 12.85
CA ALA A 133 4.73 -18.83 11.74
C ALA A 133 3.50 -18.39 10.94
N GLU A 134 2.42 -18.02 11.63
CA GLU A 134 1.17 -17.55 10.98
C GLU A 134 1.36 -16.26 10.18
N LEU A 135 2.16 -15.31 10.69
CA LEU A 135 2.39 -14.04 10.00
C LEU A 135 3.44 -14.16 8.87
N GLU A 136 4.47 -14.98 9.06
CA GLU A 136 5.45 -15.30 8.01
C GLU A 136 4.77 -16.06 6.84
N GLN A 137 3.77 -16.91 7.10
CA GLN A 137 2.97 -17.56 6.05
C GLN A 137 2.16 -16.57 5.20
N GLU A 138 1.74 -15.43 5.75
CA GLU A 138 1.11 -14.34 5.00
C GLU A 138 2.13 -13.46 4.22
N GLY A 139 3.42 -13.73 4.39
CA GLY A 139 4.52 -13.00 3.74
C GLY A 139 5.16 -11.90 4.58
N CYS A 140 4.78 -11.73 5.85
CA CYS A 140 5.37 -10.71 6.72
C CYS A 140 6.83 -11.01 7.04
N THR A 141 7.64 -9.96 7.16
CA THR A 141 8.89 -10.04 7.93
C THR A 141 8.54 -9.97 9.41
N VAL A 142 9.04 -10.90 10.22
CA VAL A 142 8.74 -10.93 11.66
C VAL A 142 10.01 -10.84 12.48
N THR A 143 9.98 -10.01 13.53
CA THR A 143 10.98 -10.00 14.59
C THR A 143 10.29 -10.37 15.90
N ALA A 144 10.91 -11.25 16.67
CA ALA A 144 10.36 -11.75 17.92
C ALA A 144 11.23 -11.31 19.10
N ALA A 145 10.60 -10.80 20.15
CA ALA A 145 11.22 -10.43 21.41
C ALA A 145 10.52 -11.12 22.57
N ARG A 146 11.28 -11.68 23.50
CA ARG A 146 10.70 -12.39 24.66
C ARG A 146 10.47 -11.50 25.89
N ASN A 147 10.91 -10.25 25.84
CA ASN A 147 10.84 -9.32 26.95
C ASN A 147 10.99 -7.87 26.45
N ALA A 148 10.84 -6.92 27.38
CA ALA A 148 10.92 -5.49 27.10
C ALA A 148 12.29 -5.03 26.56
N ASP A 149 13.40 -5.61 27.04
CA ASP A 149 14.74 -5.19 26.65
C ASP A 149 15.05 -5.58 25.19
N GLU A 150 14.72 -6.81 24.80
CA GLU A 150 14.83 -7.27 23.42
C GLU A 150 13.91 -6.46 22.49
N ALA A 151 12.69 -6.15 22.96
CA ALA A 151 11.75 -5.36 22.17
C ALA A 151 12.27 -3.94 21.94
N VAL A 152 12.85 -3.29 22.94
CA VAL A 152 13.47 -1.96 22.81
C VAL A 152 14.69 -1.98 21.88
N ALA A 153 15.50 -3.04 21.95
CA ALA A 153 16.64 -3.21 21.06
C ALA A 153 16.19 -3.36 19.60
N ALA A 154 15.19 -4.21 19.34
CA ALA A 154 14.61 -4.39 18.01
C ALA A 154 14.02 -3.08 17.46
N LEU A 155 13.27 -2.35 18.30
CA LEU A 155 12.64 -1.09 17.93
C LEU A 155 13.66 0.02 17.59
N SER A 156 14.86 -0.06 18.16
CA SER A 156 15.96 0.87 17.87
C SER A 156 16.61 0.61 16.50
N GLY A 157 16.46 -0.60 15.94
CA GLY A 157 16.93 -0.96 14.60
C GLY A 157 16.15 -0.27 13.46
N GLY A 158 14.94 0.22 13.75
CA GLY A 158 14.07 0.86 12.75
C GLY A 158 13.38 -0.14 11.81
N GLY A 159 12.60 0.38 10.86
CA GLY A 159 11.94 -0.40 9.82
C GLY A 159 10.64 -1.11 10.22
N LEU A 160 10.27 -1.12 11.51
CA LEU A 160 9.03 -1.74 11.97
C LEU A 160 7.79 -1.01 11.46
N ASP A 161 6.81 -1.78 11.02
CA ASP A 161 5.49 -1.29 10.59
C ASP A 161 4.45 -1.44 11.70
N CYS A 162 4.56 -2.50 12.51
CA CYS A 162 3.64 -2.79 13.59
C CYS A 162 4.36 -3.49 14.75
N VAL A 163 3.87 -3.27 15.97
CA VAL A 163 4.24 -4.01 17.18
C VAL A 163 3.00 -4.73 17.70
N ILE A 164 3.10 -6.03 17.92
CA ILE A 164 2.13 -6.84 18.66
C ILE A 164 2.71 -7.04 20.06
N LEU A 165 2.00 -6.58 21.08
CA LEU A 165 2.51 -6.53 22.45
C LEU A 165 1.57 -7.25 23.41
N ASP A 166 2.09 -8.25 24.12
CA ASP A 166 1.43 -8.82 25.29
C ASP A 166 1.56 -7.89 26.51
N LEU A 167 0.52 -7.84 27.32
CA LEU A 167 0.52 -7.12 28.59
C LEU A 167 0.99 -7.97 29.75
N VAL A 168 0.73 -9.27 29.69
CA VAL A 168 1.02 -10.21 30.77
C VAL A 168 2.41 -10.79 30.57
N MET A 169 3.43 -10.00 30.93
CA MET A 169 4.82 -10.43 30.91
C MET A 169 5.50 -10.20 32.26
N PRO A 170 6.47 -11.05 32.65
CA PRO A 170 7.25 -10.84 33.86
C PRO A 170 8.13 -9.58 33.76
N GLY A 171 8.24 -8.86 34.86
CA GLY A 171 9.11 -7.68 34.98
C GLY A 171 8.39 -6.38 34.62
N THR A 172 8.53 -5.92 33.37
CA THR A 172 7.94 -4.63 32.94
C THR A 172 6.48 -4.81 32.58
N SER A 173 5.60 -3.97 33.14
CA SER A 173 4.20 -3.92 32.73
C SER A 173 4.08 -3.60 31.24
N GLY A 174 3.39 -4.44 30.47
CA GLY A 174 3.22 -4.20 29.02
C GLY A 174 2.53 -2.87 28.73
N THR A 175 1.67 -2.36 29.63
CA THR A 175 1.09 -1.01 29.53
C THR A 175 2.16 0.08 29.56
N GLN A 176 3.15 -0.04 30.44
CA GLN A 176 4.27 0.91 30.51
C GLN A 176 5.16 0.81 29.26
N LEU A 177 5.35 -0.40 28.74
CA LEU A 177 6.08 -0.61 27.48
C LEU A 177 5.35 0.01 26.29
N CYS A 178 4.02 -0.13 26.22
CA CYS A 178 3.17 0.52 25.23
C CYS A 178 3.34 2.05 25.26
N GLN A 179 3.23 2.68 26.44
CA GLN A 179 3.45 4.12 26.60
C GLN A 179 4.86 4.55 26.17
N ARG A 180 5.87 3.71 26.43
CA ARG A 180 7.25 3.96 26.02
C ARG A 180 7.39 3.94 24.49
N PHE A 181 6.76 2.97 23.82
CA PHE A 181 6.78 2.86 22.36
C PHE A 181 6.00 3.99 21.69
N ASP A 182 4.82 4.35 22.20
CA ASP A 182 4.05 5.48 21.68
C ASP A 182 4.84 6.80 21.81
N ARG A 183 5.49 7.03 22.95
CA ARG A 183 6.36 8.19 23.14
C ARG A 183 7.56 8.17 22.20
N PHE A 184 8.16 7.00 21.96
CA PHE A 184 9.29 6.85 21.05
C PHE A 184 8.91 7.23 19.62
N ARG A 185 7.81 6.66 19.09
CA ARG A 185 7.37 6.93 17.71
C ARG A 185 7.03 8.39 17.49
N ARG A 186 6.29 9.02 18.42
CA ARG A 186 5.94 10.45 18.34
C ARG A 186 7.17 11.35 18.34
N ARG A 187 8.13 11.10 19.23
CA ARG A 187 9.36 11.92 19.33
C ARG A 187 10.23 11.84 18.08
N ARG A 188 10.18 10.73 17.35
CA ARG A 188 10.99 10.50 16.15
C ARG A 188 10.21 10.71 14.84
N GLY A 189 8.93 11.09 14.90
CA GLY A 189 8.08 11.20 13.73
C GLY A 189 7.85 9.86 13.01
N LEU A 190 7.95 8.74 13.73
CA LEU A 190 7.67 7.40 13.19
C LEU A 190 6.18 7.09 13.29
N PHE A 191 5.71 6.20 12.40
CA PHE A 191 4.29 5.91 12.23
C PHE A 191 3.93 4.42 12.35
N PHE A 192 4.79 3.62 12.98
CA PHE A 192 4.50 2.22 13.25
C PHE A 192 3.31 2.08 14.20
N GLN A 193 2.51 1.03 14.01
CA GLN A 193 1.29 0.77 14.77
C GLN A 193 1.58 -0.09 16.01
N ILE A 194 0.74 0.00 17.05
CA ILE A 194 0.86 -0.78 18.28
C ILE A 194 -0.47 -1.49 18.52
N VAL A 195 -0.46 -2.82 18.50
CA VAL A 195 -1.60 -3.68 18.80
C VAL A 195 -1.31 -4.41 20.10
N ILE A 196 -2.24 -4.32 21.05
CA ILE A 196 -2.20 -5.17 22.24
C ILE A 196 -2.82 -6.52 21.92
N LEU A 197 -2.14 -7.60 22.29
CA LEU A 197 -2.64 -8.97 22.18
C LEU A 197 -2.44 -9.69 23.52
N THR A 198 -3.51 -9.82 24.30
CA THR A 198 -3.42 -10.25 25.72
C THR A 198 -4.53 -11.24 26.08
N SER A 199 -4.29 -12.06 27.11
CA SER A 199 -5.34 -12.88 27.75
C SER A 199 -6.17 -12.10 28.79
N GLN A 200 -5.71 -10.93 29.22
CA GLN A 200 -6.46 -10.03 30.10
C GLN A 200 -7.21 -9.01 29.23
N ASP A 201 -8.40 -9.38 28.76
CA ASP A 201 -9.16 -8.69 27.71
C ASP A 201 -10.49 -8.08 28.16
N ASP A 202 -10.57 -7.68 29.43
CA ASP A 202 -11.69 -6.94 29.97
C ASP A 202 -11.77 -5.47 29.46
N GLU A 203 -12.93 -4.85 29.65
CA GLU A 203 -13.22 -3.49 29.18
C GLU A 203 -12.32 -2.42 29.82
N GLU A 204 -11.96 -2.60 31.09
CA GLU A 204 -11.04 -1.69 31.78
C GLU A 204 -9.66 -1.74 31.12
N GLN A 205 -9.17 -2.95 30.82
CA GLN A 205 -7.88 -3.16 30.20
C GLN A 205 -7.84 -2.65 28.75
N LEU A 206 -8.93 -2.79 27.99
CA LEU A 206 -9.10 -2.15 26.68
C LEU A 206 -8.89 -0.63 26.79
N MET A 207 -9.61 0.02 27.71
CA MET A 207 -9.55 1.47 27.90
C MET A 207 -8.15 1.93 28.33
N ILE A 208 -7.52 1.22 29.26
CA ILE A 208 -6.14 1.50 29.70
C ILE A 208 -5.16 1.41 28.54
N SER A 209 -5.29 0.38 27.70
CA SER A 209 -4.38 0.10 26.59
C SER A 209 -4.47 1.16 25.49
N LEU A 210 -5.68 1.56 25.10
CA LEU A 210 -5.87 2.61 24.10
C LEU A 210 -5.39 3.97 24.62
N ASN A 211 -5.66 4.29 25.89
CA ASN A 211 -5.14 5.52 26.52
C ASN A 211 -3.62 5.52 26.67
N ALA A 212 -2.98 4.34 26.77
CA ALA A 212 -1.54 4.20 26.78
C ALA A 212 -0.90 4.48 25.40
N GLY A 213 -1.70 4.60 24.34
CA GLY A 213 -1.25 4.87 22.98
C GLY A 213 -1.23 3.65 22.06
N ALA A 214 -1.88 2.55 22.44
CA ALA A 214 -2.17 1.47 21.49
C ALA A 214 -3.17 1.94 20.43
N ASP A 215 -3.01 1.47 19.21
CA ASP A 215 -3.92 1.76 18.10
C ASP A 215 -5.06 0.74 18.01
N ASP A 216 -4.85 -0.47 18.55
CA ASP A 216 -5.90 -1.50 18.67
C ASP A 216 -5.61 -2.48 19.81
N PHE A 217 -6.61 -3.29 20.14
CA PHE A 217 -6.61 -4.26 21.23
C PHE A 217 -7.34 -5.55 20.82
N VAL A 218 -6.70 -6.69 21.04
CA VAL A 218 -7.18 -8.01 20.65
C VAL A 218 -7.01 -8.99 21.80
N GLY A 219 -8.07 -9.73 22.13
CA GLY A 219 -8.00 -10.82 23.10
C GLY A 219 -7.37 -12.06 22.48
N LYS A 220 -6.44 -12.73 23.17
CA LYS A 220 -5.79 -13.98 22.72
C LYS A 220 -6.79 -15.14 22.50
N ALA A 221 -8.00 -15.05 23.07
CA ALA A 221 -9.07 -16.01 22.85
C ALA A 221 -9.75 -15.87 21.48
N GLN A 222 -9.53 -14.75 20.77
CA GLN A 222 -10.03 -14.57 19.41
C GLN A 222 -9.20 -15.37 18.40
N THR A 223 -9.79 -15.63 17.23
CA THR A 223 -9.10 -16.39 16.17
C THR A 223 -7.98 -15.58 15.54
N MET A 224 -7.01 -16.28 14.95
CA MET A 224 -5.92 -15.66 14.19
C MET A 224 -6.44 -14.75 13.07
N ASP A 225 -7.53 -15.13 12.39
CA ASP A 225 -8.13 -14.33 11.33
C ASP A 225 -8.59 -12.95 11.81
N VAL A 226 -9.10 -12.85 13.05
CA VAL A 226 -9.49 -11.55 13.63
C VAL A 226 -8.27 -10.66 13.81
N LEU A 227 -7.16 -11.22 14.32
CA LEU A 227 -5.89 -10.50 14.43
C LEU A 227 -5.39 -10.05 13.04
N LYS A 228 -5.37 -10.95 12.06
CA LYS A 228 -4.92 -10.65 10.68
C LYS A 228 -5.75 -9.51 10.07
N VAL A 229 -7.08 -9.54 10.17
CA VAL A 229 -7.95 -8.47 9.64
C VAL A 229 -7.67 -7.13 10.31
N ARG A 230 -7.45 -7.10 11.63
CA ARG A 230 -7.12 -5.88 12.37
C ARG A 230 -5.74 -5.32 12.00
N LEU A 231 -4.73 -6.18 11.92
CA LEU A 231 -3.40 -5.80 11.44
C LEU A 231 -3.46 -5.22 10.04
N MET A 232 -4.19 -5.87 9.12
CA MET A 232 -4.37 -5.38 7.75
C MET A 232 -4.99 -3.98 7.72
N ALA A 233 -6.01 -3.70 8.54
CA ALA A 233 -6.65 -2.38 8.59
C ALA A 233 -5.66 -1.29 9.08
N LEU A 234 -4.87 -1.59 10.10
CA LEU A 234 -3.85 -0.67 10.64
C LEU A 234 -2.71 -0.42 9.64
N LEU A 235 -2.20 -1.47 9.02
CA LEU A 235 -1.12 -1.38 8.02
C LEU A 235 -1.58 -0.61 6.78
N ARG A 236 -2.81 -0.83 6.30
CA ARG A 236 -3.41 -0.02 5.22
C ARG A 236 -3.38 1.46 5.53
N ARG A 237 -3.80 1.84 6.73
CA ARG A 237 -3.79 3.23 7.19
C ARG A 237 -2.36 3.78 7.25
N LYS A 238 -1.42 3.01 7.79
CA LYS A 238 0.01 3.39 7.84
C LYS A 238 0.57 3.65 6.45
N TYR A 239 0.42 2.71 5.52
CA TYR A 239 0.98 2.83 4.18
C TYR A 239 0.30 3.93 3.37
N PHE A 240 -1.00 4.15 3.58
CA PHE A 240 -1.67 5.30 2.98
C PHE A 240 -1.00 6.62 3.40
N VAL A 241 -0.70 6.79 4.70
CA VAL A 241 0.00 7.97 5.22
C VAL A 241 1.42 8.08 4.67
N GLU A 242 2.18 7.00 4.63
CA GLU A 242 3.56 7.02 4.11
C GLU A 242 3.62 7.38 2.62
N ASP A 243 2.77 6.72 1.82
CA ASP A 243 2.77 6.85 0.37
C ASP A 243 2.24 8.22 -0.09
N HIS A 244 1.30 8.84 0.66
CA HIS A 244 0.59 10.05 0.21
C HIS A 244 0.90 11.31 1.02
N LEU A 245 1.29 11.18 2.30
CA LEU A 245 1.51 12.34 3.18
C LEU A 245 2.97 12.54 3.55
N MET A 246 3.79 11.48 3.58
CA MET A 246 5.21 11.58 3.93
C MET A 246 6.16 11.52 2.73
N GLY A 247 5.64 11.36 1.50
CA GLY A 247 6.43 11.39 0.27
C GLY A 247 7.49 10.29 0.17
N LEU A 248 7.32 9.19 0.91
CA LEU A 248 8.25 8.08 0.89
C LEU A 248 7.95 7.20 -0.33
N PRO A 249 8.95 6.89 -1.17
CA PRO A 249 8.74 6.04 -2.34
C PRO A 249 8.26 4.66 -1.90
N ARG A 250 7.25 4.11 -2.60
CA ARG A 250 6.81 2.73 -2.41
C ARG A 250 8.00 1.78 -2.60
N PRO A 251 8.17 0.76 -1.74
CA PRO A 251 9.12 -0.31 -2.03
C PRO A 251 8.70 -0.98 -3.34
N ALA A 252 9.68 -1.22 -4.22
CA ALA A 252 9.43 -1.99 -5.44
C ALA A 252 8.97 -3.41 -5.06
N PRO A 253 8.02 -4.00 -5.82
CA PRO A 253 7.64 -5.39 -5.60
C PRO A 253 8.89 -6.28 -5.70
N SER A 254 9.05 -7.19 -4.74
CA SER A 254 10.14 -8.18 -4.77
C SER A 254 10.00 -9.05 -6.01
N ALA A 255 11.11 -9.20 -6.74
CA ALA A 255 11.25 -10.02 -7.95
C ALA A 255 11.07 -11.52 -7.67
#